data_AF-A0A2N9VQQ4-F1
#
_entry.id   AF-A0A2N9VQQ4-F1
#
_cell.length_a   1.000
_cell.length_b   1.000
_cell.length_c   1.000
_cell.angle_alpha   90.00
_cell.angle_beta   90.00
_cell.angle_gamma   90.00
#
_symmetry.space_group_name_H-M   'P 1'
#
loop_
_entity.id
_entity.type
_entity.pdbx_description
1 polymer ?
#
loop_
_entity_poly.entity_id
_entity_poly.type
_entity_poly.pdbx_seq_one_letter_code
_entity_poly.pdbx_strand_id
1 'polypeptide(L)'
;MDEITTIGFDIAKNVFQLHGVDAHGQIVPRKSLRRGQLHQFFEKLPPCLIGMEACATAHHWARTLMTSGHDVRLIPPAYIKPYLRRQKNDAADAAAICEAVTRPSMRFSKRLATIPGIGTVTASCLSASVPDARVFKCGREFAAWMGLVP
;
A
#
# COMPACT_ATOMS: atom_id res chain seq x y z
N MET A 1 -14.41 20.65 -11.74
CA MET A 1 -13.22 19.79 -11.65
C MET A 1 -13.65 18.69 -10.70
N ASP A 2 -13.94 17.50 -11.21
CA ASP A 2 -14.58 16.48 -10.39
C ASP A 2 -13.60 16.02 -9.30
N GLU A 3 -14.06 16.11 -8.06
CA GLU A 3 -13.24 15.84 -6.88
C GLU A 3 -12.97 14.34 -6.78
N ILE A 4 -11.70 13.97 -6.59
CA ILE A 4 -11.31 12.56 -6.48
C ILE A 4 -11.82 12.03 -5.15
N THR A 5 -12.73 11.05 -5.19
CA THR A 5 -13.29 10.42 -3.99
C THR A 5 -12.63 9.09 -3.66
N THR A 6 -12.15 8.37 -4.68
CA THR A 6 -11.51 7.07 -4.53
C THR A 6 -10.27 6.96 -5.40
N ILE A 7 -9.20 6.39 -4.84
CA ILE A 7 -7.95 6.11 -5.54
C ILE A 7 -7.60 4.63 -5.41
N GLY A 8 -7.34 3.97 -6.54
CA GLY A 8 -6.57 2.73 -6.56
C GLY A 8 -5.10 3.07 -6.67
N PHE A 9 -4.33 2.53 -5.74
CA PHE A 9 -2.93 2.87 -5.56
C PHE A 9 -2.04 1.62 -5.62
N ASP A 10 -1.30 1.49 -6.72
CA ASP A 10 -0.31 0.44 -6.91
C ASP A 10 1.11 0.92 -6.57
N ILE A 11 1.82 0.12 -5.78
CA ILE A 11 3.14 0.42 -5.24
C ILE A 11 4.21 -0.39 -5.97
N ALA A 12 5.12 0.31 -6.66
CA ALA A 12 6.40 -0.24 -7.10
C ALA A 12 7.58 0.42 -6.40
N LYS A 13 8.80 -0.04 -6.72
CA LYS A 13 10.05 0.37 -6.02
C LYS A 13 10.29 1.88 -6.06
N ASN A 14 10.07 2.51 -7.22
CA ASN A 14 10.41 3.92 -7.46
C ASN A 14 9.26 4.74 -8.07
N VAL A 15 8.31 4.05 -8.72
CA VAL A 15 7.20 4.63 -9.45
C VAL A 15 5.91 4.04 -8.91
N PHE A 16 4.93 4.90 -8.74
CA PHE A 16 3.65 4.62 -8.10
C PHE A 16 2.56 4.94 -9.10
N GLN A 17 1.59 4.04 -9.30
CA GLN A 17 0.48 4.29 -10.21
C GLN A 17 -0.79 4.59 -9.42
N LEU A 18 -1.43 5.69 -9.78
CA LEU A 18 -2.68 6.14 -9.18
C LEU A 18 -3.78 6.14 -10.22
N HIS A 19 -4.91 5.53 -9.85
CA HIS A 19 -6.15 5.55 -10.61
C HIS A 19 -7.26 6.19 -9.77
N GLY A 20 -7.58 7.45 -10.06
CA GLY A 20 -8.62 8.20 -9.35
C GLY A 20 -9.98 8.09 -10.04
N VAL A 21 -11.05 8.04 -9.24
CA VAL A 21 -12.43 8.21 -9.69
C VAL A 21 -13.14 9.25 -8.84
N ASP A 22 -14.12 9.93 -9.44
CA ASP A 22 -14.98 10.88 -8.74
C ASP A 22 -16.16 10.20 -8.02
N ALA A 23 -17.07 11.00 -7.44
CA ALA A 23 -18.27 10.49 -6.76
C ALA A 23 -19.23 9.72 -7.68
N HIS A 24 -19.17 9.96 -8.99
CA HIS A 24 -20.01 9.32 -10.01
C HIS A 24 -19.33 8.08 -10.63
N GLY A 25 -18.11 7.74 -10.19
CA GLY A 25 -17.31 6.65 -10.74
C GLY A 25 -16.66 6.99 -12.08
N GLN A 26 -16.66 8.26 -12.49
CA GLN A 26 -15.93 8.69 -13.68
C GLN A 26 -14.44 8.74 -13.39
N ILE A 27 -13.65 8.30 -14.36
CA ILE A 27 -12.20 8.25 -14.24
C ILE A 27 -11.65 9.68 -14.28
N VAL A 28 -11.01 10.08 -13.18
CA VAL A 28 -10.15 11.26 -13.12
C VAL A 28 -8.76 10.86 -13.62
N PRO A 29 -8.01 11.72 -14.33
CA PRO A 29 -6.74 11.37 -14.96
C PRO A 29 -5.78 10.53 -14.09
N ARG A 30 -5.30 9.43 -14.67
CA ARG A 30 -4.29 8.54 -14.07
C ARG A 30 -2.99 9.29 -13.88
N LYS A 31 -2.30 9.06 -12.77
CA LYS A 31 -1.03 9.71 -12.46
C LYS A 31 0.03 8.70 -12.09
N SER A 32 1.20 8.84 -12.73
CA SER A 32 2.41 8.13 -12.31
C SER A 32 3.23 9.07 -11.44
N LEU A 33 3.50 8.68 -10.21
CA LEU A 33 4.25 9.47 -9.23
C LEU A 33 5.58 8.80 -8.91
N ARG A 34 6.65 9.59 -8.77
CA ARG A 34 7.88 9.11 -8.16
C ARG A 34 7.77 9.17 -6.64
N ARG A 35 8.55 8.36 -5.94
CA ARG A 35 8.57 8.31 -4.46
C ARG A 35 8.64 9.68 -3.79
N GLY A 36 9.49 10.58 -4.29
CA GLY A 36 9.67 11.92 -3.73
C GLY A 36 8.49 12.88 -3.96
N GLN A 37 7.59 12.57 -4.89
CA GLN A 37 6.43 13.41 -5.22
C GLN A 37 5.16 12.99 -4.46
N LEU A 38 5.18 11.83 -3.82
CA LEU A 38 4.00 11.21 -3.24
C LEU A 38 3.43 12.05 -2.10
N HIS A 39 4.28 12.49 -1.16
CA HIS A 39 3.83 13.27 -0.01
C HIS A 39 3.15 14.58 -0.44
N GLN A 40 3.83 15.37 -1.29
CA GLN A 40 3.30 16.64 -1.81
C GLN A 40 1.98 16.46 -2.58
N PHE A 41 1.80 15.32 -3.25
CA PHE A 41 0.56 15.04 -3.96
C PHE A 41 -0.61 14.81 -2.99
N PHE A 42 -0.43 13.95 -1.99
CA PHE A 42 -1.49 13.60 -1.04
C PHE A 42 -1.78 14.69 -0.02
N GLU A 43 -0.80 15.53 0.35
CA GLU A 43 -1.05 16.72 1.20
C GLU A 43 -2.02 17.73 0.56
N LYS A 44 -2.02 17.83 -0.77
CA LYS A 44 -2.89 18.74 -1.51
C LYS A 44 -4.24 18.12 -1.87
N LEU A 45 -4.38 16.81 -1.66
CA LEU A 45 -5.57 16.08 -2.01
C LEU A 45 -6.52 16.06 -0.80
N PRO A 46 -7.80 16.38 -0.98
CA PRO A 46 -8.80 16.19 0.07
C PRO A 46 -8.83 14.73 0.57
N PRO A 47 -9.24 14.48 1.83
CA PRO A 47 -9.46 13.14 2.34
C PRO A 47 -10.34 12.31 1.39
N CYS A 48 -9.88 11.12 1.06
CA CYS A 48 -10.52 10.24 0.08
C CYS A 48 -10.30 8.77 0.46
N LEU A 49 -11.05 7.87 -0.16
CA LEU A 49 -10.83 6.43 -0.03
C LEU A 49 -9.63 6.01 -0.87
N ILE A 50 -8.70 5.22 -0.32
CA ILE A 50 -7.54 4.72 -1.04
C ILE A 50 -7.49 3.20 -0.89
N GLY A 51 -7.64 2.50 -2.01
CA GLY A 51 -7.36 1.07 -2.11
C GLY A 51 -5.89 0.84 -2.42
N MET A 52 -5.26 -0.13 -1.76
CA MET A 52 -3.88 -0.54 -2.05
C MET A 52 -3.76 -2.06 -2.00
N GLU A 53 -2.93 -2.65 -2.86
CA GLU A 53 -2.57 -4.06 -2.74
C GLU A 53 -1.71 -4.29 -1.49
N ALA A 54 -2.03 -5.34 -0.73
CA ALA A 54 -1.23 -5.76 0.40
C ALA A 54 0.10 -6.38 -0.07
N CYS A 55 1.17 -5.59 0.05
CA CYS A 55 2.54 -6.02 -0.23
C CYS A 55 3.48 -5.67 0.96
N ALA A 56 4.75 -6.08 0.87
CA ALA A 56 5.73 -5.90 1.94
C ALA A 56 5.86 -4.44 2.44
N THR A 57 5.67 -3.45 1.57
CA THR A 57 5.76 -2.02 1.94
C THR A 57 4.42 -1.32 2.06
N ALA A 58 3.31 -1.98 1.71
CA ALA A 58 1.98 -1.36 1.69
C ALA A 58 1.56 -0.80 3.04
N HIS A 59 1.90 -1.50 4.14
CA HIS A 59 1.59 -1.03 5.49
C HIS A 59 2.32 0.26 5.88
N HIS A 60 3.56 0.46 5.40
CA HIS A 60 4.28 1.70 5.65
C HIS A 60 3.57 2.87 4.97
N TRP A 61 3.28 2.73 3.68
CA TRP A 61 2.59 3.75 2.90
C TRP A 61 1.18 4.02 3.38
N ALA A 62 0.43 2.98 3.77
CA ALA A 62 -0.90 3.15 4.33
C ALA A 62 -0.89 4.01 5.59
N ARG A 63 0.09 3.84 6.48
CA ARG A 63 0.24 4.72 7.65
C ARG A 63 0.52 6.16 7.25
N THR A 64 1.45 6.37 6.33
CA THR A 64 1.80 7.72 5.85
C THR A 64 0.58 8.45 5.29
N LEU A 65 -0.21 7.75 4.48
CA LEU A 65 -1.43 8.30 3.87
C LEU A 65 -2.56 8.51 4.88
N MET A 66 -2.71 7.61 5.85
CA MET A 66 -3.66 7.79 6.95
C MET A 66 -3.32 9.03 7.81
N THR A 67 -2.03 9.32 8.03
CA THR A 67 -1.61 10.55 8.72
C THR A 67 -2.00 11.81 7.95
N SER A 68 -2.07 11.75 6.61
CA SER A 68 -2.60 12.82 5.76
C SER A 68 -4.13 12.89 5.74
N GLY A 69 -4.84 12.01 6.46
CA GLY A 69 -6.29 12.05 6.63
C GLY A 69 -7.10 11.13 5.70
N HIS A 70 -6.45 10.33 4.85
CA HIS A 70 -7.15 9.43 3.92
C HIS A 70 -7.65 8.14 4.59
N ASP A 71 -8.78 7.60 4.13
CA ASP A 71 -9.24 6.25 4.49
C ASP A 71 -8.50 5.23 3.61
N VAL A 72 -7.49 4.55 4.17
CA VAL A 72 -6.68 3.61 3.41
C VAL A 72 -7.06 2.18 3.74
N ARG A 73 -7.35 1.39 2.69
CA ARG A 73 -7.74 -0.02 2.81
C ARG A 73 -6.81 -0.91 2.00
N LEU A 74 -6.18 -1.86 2.70
CA LEU A 74 -5.30 -2.85 2.09
C LEU A 74 -6.10 -4.05 1.61
N ILE A 75 -5.93 -4.46 0.35
CA ILE A 75 -6.65 -5.57 -0.26
C ILE A 75 -5.68 -6.73 -0.51
N PRO A 76 -5.99 -7.96 -0.09
CA PRO A 76 -5.22 -9.14 -0.45
C PRO A 76 -5.09 -9.30 -1.98
N PRO A 77 -3.91 -9.67 -2.52
CA PRO A 77 -3.72 -9.83 -3.97
C PRO A 77 -4.74 -10.79 -4.62
N ALA A 78 -5.11 -11.85 -3.91
CA ALA A 78 -6.10 -12.82 -4.37
C ALA A 78 -7.49 -12.22 -4.65
N TYR A 79 -7.86 -11.14 -3.95
CA TYR A 79 -9.14 -10.46 -4.13
C TYR A 79 -9.10 -9.37 -5.20
N ILE A 80 -7.91 -8.93 -5.62
CA ILE A 80 -7.73 -7.99 -6.74
C ILE A 80 -7.77 -8.74 -8.07
N LYS A 81 -7.26 -9.98 -8.10
CA LYS A 81 -7.13 -10.80 -9.32
C LYS A 81 -8.39 -10.85 -10.21
N PRO A 82 -9.63 -10.97 -9.69
CA PRO A 82 -10.84 -10.96 -10.52
C PRO A 82 -11.10 -9.64 -11.28
N TYR A 83 -10.54 -8.53 -10.81
CA TYR A 83 -10.72 -7.19 -11.38
C TYR A 83 -9.63 -6.83 -12.41
N LEU A 84 -8.59 -7.66 -12.54
CA LEU A 84 -7.51 -7.44 -13.50
C LEU A 84 -7.99 -7.67 -14.93
N ARG A 85 -7.70 -6.70 -15.81
CA ARG A 85 -7.93 -6.84 -17.25
C ARG A 85 -6.86 -7.73 -17.89
N ARG A 86 -7.16 -8.31 -19.07
CA ARG A 86 -6.33 -9.33 -19.75
C ARG A 86 -4.87 -8.94 -20.02
N GLN A 87 -4.50 -7.64 -19.96
CA GLN A 87 -3.13 -7.18 -20.09
C GLN A 87 -2.62 -6.62 -18.77
N LYS A 88 -1.61 -7.28 -18.20
CA LYS A 88 -0.97 -6.85 -16.96
C LYS A 88 -0.07 -5.64 -17.22
N ASN A 89 -0.37 -4.53 -16.56
CA ASN A 89 0.50 -3.37 -16.42
C ASN A 89 0.14 -2.62 -15.15
N ASP A 90 1.08 -1.85 -14.61
CA ASP A 90 0.93 -1.17 -13.32
C ASP A 90 -0.32 -0.23 -13.28
N ALA A 91 -0.69 0.36 -14.41
CA ALA A 91 -1.88 1.23 -14.50
C ALA A 91 -3.21 0.44 -14.47
N ALA A 92 -3.21 -0.78 -15.01
CA ALA A 92 -4.34 -1.71 -14.94
C ALA A 92 -4.47 -2.30 -13.54
N ASP A 93 -3.36 -2.56 -12.87
CA ASP A 93 -3.32 -3.01 -11.47
C ASP A 93 -3.92 -1.92 -10.56
N ALA A 94 -3.51 -0.65 -10.72
CA ALA A 94 -4.12 0.47 -10.01
C ALA A 94 -5.64 0.63 -10.27
N ALA A 95 -6.09 0.42 -11.51
CA ALA A 95 -7.52 0.47 -11.83
C ALA A 95 -8.31 -0.68 -11.17
N ALA A 96 -7.76 -1.89 -11.18
CA ALA A 96 -8.36 -3.05 -10.52
C ALA A 96 -8.47 -2.86 -9.01
N ILE A 97 -7.46 -2.27 -8.38
CA ILE A 97 -7.49 -1.91 -6.95
C ILE A 97 -8.58 -0.88 -6.67
N CYS A 98 -8.71 0.15 -7.51
CA CYS A 98 -9.74 1.19 -7.37
C CYS A 98 -11.15 0.60 -7.46
N GLU A 99 -11.36 -0.33 -8.39
CA GLU A 99 -12.64 -1.01 -8.50
C GLU A 99 -12.90 -1.92 -7.30
N ALA A 100 -11.90 -2.71 -6.88
CA ALA A 100 -12.01 -3.66 -5.78
C ALA A 100 -12.35 -2.97 -4.44
N VAL A 101 -11.73 -1.82 -4.12
CA VAL A 101 -11.90 -1.15 -2.82
C VAL A 101 -13.34 -0.67 -2.58
N THR A 102 -14.08 -0.39 -3.65
CA THR A 102 -15.47 0.11 -3.57
C THR A 102 -16.51 -0.99 -3.38
N ARG A 103 -16.12 -2.27 -3.50
CA ARG A 103 -17.08 -3.38 -3.44
C ARG A 103 -17.58 -3.60 -2.01
N PRO A 104 -18.92 -3.63 -1.78
CA PRO A 104 -19.46 -3.78 -0.42
C PRO A 104 -19.05 -5.07 0.28
N SER A 105 -18.83 -6.15 -0.48
CA SER A 105 -18.40 -7.45 0.03
C SER A 105 -16.88 -7.59 0.18
N MET A 106 -16.11 -6.51 -0.08
CA MET A 106 -14.65 -6.57 -0.05
C MET A 106 -14.13 -6.84 1.36
N ARG A 107 -13.13 -7.72 1.45
CA ARG A 107 -12.44 -8.04 2.70
C ARG A 107 -11.03 -7.48 2.64
N PHE A 108 -10.67 -6.72 3.67
CA PHE A 108 -9.40 -6.02 3.75
C PHE A 108 -8.40 -6.76 4.63
N SER A 109 -7.12 -6.66 4.29
CA SER A 109 -6.01 -7.14 5.10
C SER A 109 -5.99 -6.40 6.43
N LYS A 110 -5.99 -7.15 7.52
CA LYS A 110 -5.87 -6.59 8.86
C LYS A 110 -4.40 -6.44 9.25
N ARG A 111 -4.12 -5.47 10.11
CA ARG A 111 -2.78 -5.31 10.70
C ARG A 111 -2.47 -6.54 11.56
N LEU A 112 -1.38 -7.24 11.25
CA LEU A 112 -0.88 -8.34 12.08
C LEU A 112 -0.50 -7.89 13.51
N ALA A 113 -0.26 -6.58 13.72
CA ALA A 113 0.06 -6.02 15.03
C ALA A 113 -1.06 -6.18 16.09
N THR A 114 -2.25 -6.64 15.71
CA THR A 114 -3.30 -7.02 16.67
C THR A 114 -3.12 -8.43 17.22
N ILE A 115 -2.18 -9.22 16.70
CA ILE A 115 -1.84 -10.54 17.22
C ILE A 115 -0.83 -10.34 18.37
N PRO A 116 -1.13 -10.83 19.59
CA PRO A 116 -0.18 -10.76 20.71
C PRO A 116 1.18 -11.33 20.32
N GLY A 117 2.25 -10.57 20.56
CA GLY A 117 3.61 -10.92 20.17
C GLY A 117 4.04 -10.43 18.78
N ILE A 118 3.14 -10.03 17.88
CA ILE A 118 3.51 -9.38 16.61
C ILE A 118 3.37 -7.87 16.78
N GLY A 119 4.40 -7.08 16.45
CA GLY A 119 4.36 -5.62 16.56
C GLY A 119 5.38 -5.11 17.57
N THR A 120 4.97 -4.20 18.46
CA THR A 120 5.91 -3.44 19.32
C THR A 120 6.81 -4.32 20.15
N VAL A 121 6.31 -5.40 20.77
CA VAL A 121 7.12 -6.29 21.61
C VAL A 121 8.24 -6.95 20.80
N THR A 122 7.89 -7.67 19.72
CA THR A 122 8.90 -8.29 18.87
C THR A 122 9.77 -7.26 18.17
N ALA A 123 9.24 -6.10 17.76
CA ALA A 123 10.04 -5.03 17.16
C ALA A 123 11.05 -4.43 18.17
N SER A 124 10.68 -4.26 19.44
CA SER A 124 11.57 -3.81 20.50
C SER A 124 12.61 -4.88 20.84
N CYS A 125 12.21 -6.15 20.96
CA CYS A 125 13.14 -7.26 21.17
C CYS A 125 14.11 -7.39 19.99
N LEU A 126 13.63 -7.24 18.75
CA LEU A 126 14.45 -7.22 17.54
C LEU A 126 15.42 -6.05 17.61
N SER A 127 14.95 -4.82 17.85
CA SER A 127 15.79 -3.64 17.92
C SER A 127 16.81 -3.70 19.06
N ALA A 128 16.52 -4.41 20.15
CA ALA A 128 17.43 -4.59 21.26
C ALA A 128 18.47 -5.70 21.00
N SER A 129 18.09 -6.74 20.26
CA SER A 129 18.95 -7.92 19.98
C SER A 129 19.77 -7.78 18.71
N VAL A 130 19.27 -7.00 17.75
CA VAL A 130 19.93 -6.79 16.46
C VAL A 130 21.07 -5.78 16.66
N PRO A 131 22.31 -6.11 16.26
CA PRO A 131 23.41 -5.14 16.21
C PRO A 131 23.06 -4.00 15.24
N ASP A 132 23.95 -3.03 15.04
CA ASP A 132 23.75 -1.93 14.08
C ASP A 132 23.19 -2.46 12.74
N ALA A 133 21.93 -2.15 12.42
CA ALA A 133 21.25 -2.71 11.25
C ALA A 133 21.94 -2.38 9.92
N ARG A 134 22.85 -1.39 9.90
CA ARG A 134 23.69 -1.04 8.75
C ARG A 134 24.71 -2.12 8.38
N VAL A 135 24.97 -3.10 9.26
CA VAL A 135 25.86 -4.23 8.95
C VAL A 135 25.27 -5.18 7.90
N PHE A 136 23.94 -5.19 7.73
CA PHE A 136 23.29 -6.02 6.72
C PHE A 136 23.13 -5.24 5.41
N LYS A 137 23.58 -5.82 4.29
CA LYS A 137 23.46 -5.22 2.95
C LYS A 137 22.01 -5.17 2.48
N CYS A 138 21.18 -6.11 2.92
CA CYS A 138 19.76 -6.17 2.59
C CYS A 138 18.95 -7.00 3.60
N GLY A 139 17.62 -6.89 3.53
CA GLY A 139 16.72 -7.65 4.40
C GLY A 139 16.83 -9.18 4.26
N ARG A 140 17.31 -9.71 3.13
CA ARG A 140 17.54 -11.16 2.97
C ARG A 140 18.73 -11.65 3.81
N GLU A 141 19.80 -10.87 3.85
CA GLU A 141 20.96 -11.18 4.69
C GLU A 141 20.61 -11.13 6.18
N PHE A 142 19.80 -10.13 6.56
CA PHE A 142 19.23 -10.06 7.90
C PHE A 142 18.36 -11.28 8.23
N ALA A 143 17.50 -11.72 7.31
CA ALA A 143 16.67 -12.91 7.50
C ALA A 143 17.52 -14.19 7.64
N ALA A 144 18.62 -14.31 6.90
CA ALA A 144 19.55 -15.44 7.01
C ALA A 144 20.26 -15.44 8.37
N TRP A 145 20.69 -14.27 8.86
CA TRP A 145 21.28 -14.13 10.20
C TRP A 145 20.32 -14.54 11.32
N MET A 146 19.01 -14.24 11.16
CA MET A 146 17.97 -14.73 12.07
C MET A 146 17.58 -16.21 11.87
N GLY A 147 18.17 -16.91 10.90
CA GLY A 147 17.83 -18.30 10.57
C GLY A 147 16.45 -18.49 9.93
N LEU A 148 15.86 -17.44 9.35
CA LEU A 148 14.52 -17.48 8.74
C LEU A 148 14.51 -17.94 7.27
N VAL A 149 15.65 -17.87 6.59
CA VAL A 149 15.82 -18.36 5.22
C VAL A 149 17.06 -19.27 5.18
N PRO A 150 17.01 -20.38 4.43
CA PRO A 150 18.17 -21.25 4.25
C PRO A 150 19.31 -20.55 3.49
#